data_AF-A0A8J4TFE0-F1
#
_entry.id   AF-A0A8J4TFE0-F1
#
_cell.length_a   1.000
_cell.length_b   1.000
_cell.length_c   1.000
_cell.angle_alpha   90.00
_cell.angle_beta   90.00
_cell.angle_gamma   90.00
#
_symmetry.space_group_name_H-M   'P 1'
#
loop_
_entity.id
_entity.type
_entity.pdbx_description
1 polymer ?
#
loop_
_entity_poly.entity_id
_entity_poly.type
_entity_poly.pdbx_seq_one_letter_code
_entity_poly.pdbx_strand_id
1 'polypeptide(L)'
;MLLMNLETRAVTFEDIARQVLTTGHRYQPEYWANKIDQVTASDLHDLLHRMITQSPPTLVGFGRVDRLPSREEVQLALSKPLASRFSNRLPNLFKRFV
;
A
#
# COMPACT_ATOMS: atom_id res chain seq x y z
N MET A 1 14.26 1.37 -4.04
CA MET A 1 15.36 0.39 -4.04
C MET A 1 15.38 -0.52 -5.27
N LEU A 2 14.70 -0.16 -6.38
CA LEU A 2 14.64 -1.01 -7.57
C LEU A 2 16.04 -1.26 -8.18
N LEU A 3 16.84 -0.20 -8.37
CA LEU A 3 18.15 -0.30 -9.05
C LEU A 3 19.24 -0.95 -8.19
N MET A 4 19.31 -0.61 -6.90
CA MET A 4 20.29 -1.21 -5.98
C MET A 4 20.10 -2.73 -5.83
N ASN A 5 18.85 -3.19 -5.85
CA ASN A 5 18.55 -4.62 -5.78
C ASN A 5 19.13 -5.40 -6.97
N LEU A 6 19.25 -4.76 -8.14
CA LEU A 6 19.76 -5.39 -9.36
C LEU A 6 21.29 -5.51 -9.41
N GLU A 7 21.99 -5.00 -8.40
CA GLU A 7 23.43 -5.26 -8.20
C GLU A 7 23.67 -6.71 -7.76
N THR A 8 22.67 -7.35 -7.14
CA THR A 8 22.74 -8.73 -6.66
C THR A 8 22.26 -9.70 -7.73
N ARG A 9 23.16 -10.56 -8.24
CA ARG A 9 22.85 -11.51 -9.33
C ARG A 9 21.63 -12.41 -9.09
N ALA A 10 21.45 -12.90 -7.86
CA ALA A 10 20.32 -13.74 -7.50
C ALA A 10 18.98 -12.99 -7.63
N VAL A 11 18.95 -11.73 -7.19
CA VAL A 11 17.78 -10.85 -7.30
C VAL A 11 17.51 -10.49 -8.75
N THR A 12 18.55 -10.25 -9.55
CA THR A 12 18.40 -10.01 -10.99
C THR A 12 17.81 -11.21 -11.71
N PHE A 13 18.21 -12.44 -11.37
CA PHE A 13 17.63 -13.65 -11.96
C PHE A 13 16.15 -13.81 -11.58
N GLU A 14 15.82 -13.63 -10.30
CA GLU A 14 14.45 -13.66 -9.80
C GLU A 14 13.57 -12.62 -10.49
N ASP A 15 14.06 -11.39 -10.64
CA ASP A 15 13.34 -10.31 -11.30
C ASP A 15 13.05 -10.63 -12.77
N ILE A 16 14.03 -11.17 -13.51
CA ILE A 16 13.82 -11.61 -14.89
C ILE A 16 12.72 -12.67 -14.95
N ALA A 17 12.81 -13.72 -14.12
CA ALA A 17 11.83 -14.79 -14.11
C ALA A 17 10.44 -14.26 -13.76
N ARG A 18 10.32 -13.43 -12.73
CA ARG A 18 9.07 -12.83 -12.28
C ARG A 18 8.44 -11.96 -13.36
N GLN A 19 9.21 -11.10 -14.02
CA GLN A 19 8.71 -10.25 -15.10
C GLN A 19 8.20 -11.09 -16.28
N VAL A 20 8.97 -12.09 -16.71
CA VAL A 20 8.57 -12.98 -17.80
C VAL A 20 7.30 -13.77 -17.44
N LEU A 21 7.20 -14.30 -16.22
CA LEU A 21 6.03 -15.06 -15.78
C LEU A 21 4.76 -14.21 -15.63
N THR A 22 4.91 -12.94 -15.22
CA THR A 22 3.75 -12.05 -14.96
C THR A 22 3.33 -11.24 -16.17
N THR A 23 4.26 -10.85 -17.04
CA THR A 23 4.01 -9.93 -18.16
C THR A 23 4.35 -10.52 -19.53
N GLY A 24 4.97 -11.70 -19.59
CA GLY A 24 5.49 -12.30 -20.82
C GLY A 24 6.79 -11.66 -21.33
N HIS A 25 7.24 -10.56 -20.71
CA HIS A 25 8.37 -9.76 -21.18
C HIS A 25 9.33 -9.43 -20.04
N ARG A 26 10.57 -9.12 -20.38
CA ARG A 26 11.53 -8.49 -19.47
C ARG A 26 11.68 -7.04 -19.88
N TYR A 27 11.21 -6.13 -19.04
CA TYR A 27 11.46 -4.70 -19.17
C TYR A 27 12.80 -4.34 -18.53
N GLN A 28 13.55 -3.46 -19.20
CA GLN A 28 14.80 -2.95 -18.65
C GLN A 28 14.53 -1.94 -17.51
N PRO A 29 15.49 -1.74 -16.58
CA PRO A 29 15.27 -0.88 -15.42
C PRO A 29 14.89 0.56 -15.78
N GLU A 30 15.37 1.08 -16.91
CA GLU A 30 15.08 2.43 -17.41
C GLU A 30 13.60 2.61 -17.74
N TYR A 31 12.92 1.54 -18.19
CA TYR A 31 11.47 1.58 -18.42
C TYR A 31 10.73 1.92 -17.13
N TRP A 32 11.10 1.27 -16.02
CA TRP A 32 10.47 1.49 -14.73
C TRP A 32 10.85 2.85 -14.14
N ALA A 33 12.11 3.27 -14.27
CA ALA A 33 12.54 4.61 -13.86
C ALA A 33 11.70 5.70 -14.55
N ASN A 34 11.57 5.63 -15.88
CA ASN A 34 10.76 6.56 -16.65
C ASN A 34 9.27 6.53 -16.24
N LYS A 35 8.71 5.36 -15.91
CA LYS A 35 7.33 5.24 -15.44
C LYS A 35 7.13 5.87 -14.07
N ILE A 36 8.10 5.73 -13.17
CA ILE A 36 8.07 6.34 -11.84
C ILE A 36 8.17 7.86 -11.97
N ASP A 37 9.07 8.37 -12.82
CA ASP A 37 9.26 9.80 -13.02
C ASP A 37 8.04 10.50 -13.64
N GLN A 38 7.19 9.75 -14.34
CA GLN A 38 5.94 10.26 -14.93
C GLN A 38 4.77 10.33 -13.94
N VAL A 39 4.91 9.78 -12.71
CA VAL A 39 3.82 9.78 -11.73
C VAL A 39 3.54 11.20 -11.25
N THR A 40 2.28 11.63 -11.36
CA THR A 40 1.84 12.95 -10.93
C THR A 40 1.11 12.90 -9.58
N ALA A 41 0.94 14.07 -8.95
CA ALA A 41 0.13 14.19 -7.74
C ALA A 41 -1.34 13.76 -7.97
N SER A 42 -1.89 14.00 -9.17
CA SER A 42 -3.26 13.60 -9.51
C SER A 42 -3.39 12.07 -9.51
N ASP A 43 -2.44 11.37 -10.13
CA ASP A 43 -2.43 9.90 -10.16
C ASP A 43 -2.42 9.32 -8.75
N LEU A 44 -1.65 9.94 -7.84
CA LEU A 44 -1.61 9.55 -6.43
C LEU A 44 -2.94 9.81 -5.72
N HIS A 45 -3.58 10.96 -5.95
CA HIS A 45 -4.89 11.26 -5.37
C HIS A 45 -5.94 10.24 -5.81
N ASP A 46 -6.00 9.92 -7.10
CA ASP A 46 -6.96 8.98 -7.66
C ASP A 46 -6.71 7.54 -7.14
N LEU A 47 -5.45 7.13 -7.12
CA LEU A 47 -5.04 5.83 -6.58
C LEU A 47 -5.42 5.70 -5.10
N LEU A 48 -5.06 6.69 -4.28
CA LEU A 48 -5.34 6.69 -2.84
C LEU A 48 -6.84 6.75 -2.57
N HIS A 49 -7.59 7.54 -3.32
CA HIS A 49 -9.05 7.58 -3.19
C HIS A 49 -9.67 6.21 -3.45
N ARG A 50 -9.27 5.52 -4.52
CA ARG A 50 -9.70 4.16 -4.84
C ARG A 50 -9.30 3.15 -3.77
N MET A 51 -8.04 3.18 -3.33
CA MET A 51 -7.52 2.22 -2.34
C MET A 51 -8.16 2.40 -0.95
N ILE A 52 -8.35 3.64 -0.50
CA ILE A 52 -8.80 3.92 0.88
C ILE A 52 -10.33 3.95 0.97
N THR A 53 -11.00 4.49 -0.04
CA THR A 53 -12.45 4.77 0.04
C THR A 53 -13.28 3.69 -0.65
N GLN A 54 -12.80 3.14 -1.77
CA GLN A 54 -13.57 2.23 -2.62
C GLN A 54 -13.27 0.76 -2.35
N SER A 55 -12.16 0.46 -1.68
CA SER A 55 -11.74 -0.92 -1.39
C SER A 55 -12.02 -1.31 0.06
N PRO A 56 -12.63 -2.47 0.33
CA PRO A 56 -12.84 -2.96 1.69
C PRO A 56 -11.50 -3.24 2.40
N PRO A 57 -11.29 -2.76 3.65
CA PRO A 57 -10.06 -3.05 4.36
C PRO A 57 -9.96 -4.54 4.74
N THR A 58 -8.75 -5.08 4.67
CA THR A 58 -8.43 -6.43 5.16
C THR A 58 -7.84 -6.32 6.56
N LEU A 59 -8.46 -6.98 7.53
CA LEU A 59 -7.99 -7.02 8.92
C LEU A 59 -7.51 -8.43 9.26
N VAL A 60 -6.32 -8.53 9.84
CA VAL A 60 -5.75 -9.78 10.34
C VAL A 60 -5.29 -9.53 11.77
N GLY A 61 -5.79 -10.34 12.71
CA GLY A 61 -5.38 -10.32 14.11
C GLY A 61 -4.63 -11.60 14.48
N PHE A 62 -3.63 -11.49 15.36
CA PHE A 62 -2.86 -12.62 15.85
C PHE A 62 -2.67 -12.52 17.38
N GLY A 63 -2.86 -13.63 18.09
CA GLY A 63 -2.80 -13.67 19.57
C GLY A 63 -4.12 -13.28 20.25
N ARG A 64 -4.05 -12.45 21.30
CA ARG A 64 -5.24 -11.96 22.02
C ARG A 64 -5.88 -10.79 21.27
N VAL A 65 -6.94 -11.09 20.52
CA VAL A 65 -7.62 -10.14 19.62
C VAL A 65 -8.92 -9.55 20.19
N ASP A 66 -9.15 -9.68 21.49
CA ASP A 66 -10.38 -9.25 22.18
C ASP A 66 -10.70 -7.74 22.03
N ARG A 67 -9.70 -6.95 21.65
CA ARG A 67 -9.81 -5.49 21.45
C ARG A 67 -9.68 -5.07 19.98
N LEU A 68 -9.62 -6.03 19.06
CA LEU A 68 -9.52 -5.72 17.63
C LEU A 68 -10.85 -5.07 17.17
N PRO A 69 -10.80 -3.88 16.55
CA PRO A 69 -12.01 -3.22 16.08
C PRO A 69 -12.66 -4.01 14.96
N SER A 70 -13.96 -3.80 14.76
CA SER A 70 -14.67 -4.42 13.65
C SER A 70 -14.19 -3.85 12.31
N ARG A 71 -14.37 -4.64 11.25
CA ARG A 71 -14.02 -4.21 9.88
C ARG A 71 -14.80 -2.96 9.48
N GLU A 72 -16.04 -2.86 9.90
CA GLU A 72 -16.94 -1.73 9.66
C GLU A 72 -16.45 -0.46 10.37
N GLU A 73 -16.01 -0.58 11.63
CA GLU A 73 -15.43 0.53 12.39
C GLU A 73 -14.18 1.08 11.70
N VAL A 74 -13.30 0.19 11.23
CA VAL A 74 -12.09 0.58 10.48
C VAL A 74 -12.46 1.21 9.14
N GLN A 75 -13.40 0.62 8.40
CA GLN A 75 -13.84 1.16 7.12
C GLN A 75 -14.46 2.56 7.27
N LEU A 76 -15.26 2.79 8.31
CA LEU A 76 -15.84 4.10 8.62
C LEU A 76 -14.77 5.11 9.05
N ALA A 77 -13.74 4.70 9.78
CA ALA A 77 -12.63 5.57 10.12
C ALA A 77 -11.83 5.96 8.86
N LEU A 78 -11.70 5.03 7.90
CA LEU A 78 -10.97 5.25 6.66
C LEU A 78 -11.72 6.14 5.66
N SER A 79 -13.05 6.13 5.63
CA SER A 79 -13.83 6.96 4.71
C SER A 79 -13.92 8.45 5.11
N LYS A 80 -13.51 8.81 6.34
CA LYS A 80 -13.53 10.21 6.81
C LYS A 80 -12.42 11.06 6.18
N PRO A 81 -12.71 12.30 5.73
CA PRO A 81 -11.71 13.22 5.19
C PRO A 81 -10.57 13.48 6.18
N LEU A 82 -9.31 13.55 5.71
CA LEU A 82 -8.13 13.73 6.56
C LEU A 82 -8.25 14.92 7.52
N ALA A 83 -8.82 16.05 7.09
CA ALA A 83 -9.02 17.24 7.93
C ALA A 83 -9.90 16.96 9.17
N SER A 84 -10.86 16.04 9.05
CA SER A 84 -11.72 15.61 10.16
C SER A 84 -11.06 14.57 11.08
N ARG A 85 -10.00 13.89 10.61
CA ARG A 85 -9.26 12.86 11.39
C ARG A 85 -8.32 13.46 12.44
N PHE A 86 -7.88 14.71 12.27
CA PHE A 86 -6.97 15.37 13.22
C PHE A 86 -7.69 16.25 14.25
N SER A 87 -8.94 16.67 13.98
CA SER A 87 -9.76 17.45 14.92
C SER A 87 -10.29 16.59 16.07
N ASN A 88 -10.76 15.39 15.76
CA ASN A 88 -11.04 14.38 16.78
C ASN A 88 -9.79 13.57 16.98
N ARG A 89 -9.11 13.80 18.12
CA ARG A 89 -8.16 12.86 18.74
C ARG A 89 -8.47 11.46 18.25
N LEU A 90 -7.52 10.80 17.56
CA LEU A 90 -7.62 9.39 17.17
C LEU A 90 -8.49 8.69 18.21
N PRO A 91 -9.72 8.25 17.86
CA PRO A 91 -10.60 7.66 18.84
C PRO A 91 -9.78 6.56 19.51
N ASN A 92 -9.90 6.44 20.83
CA ASN A 92 -9.05 5.61 21.70
C ASN A 92 -8.86 4.13 21.30
N LEU A 93 -9.35 3.70 20.12
CA LEU A 93 -9.06 2.45 19.42
C LEU A 93 -7.56 2.10 19.41
N PHE A 94 -6.68 3.00 18.99
CA PHE A 94 -5.25 2.67 18.85
C PHE A 94 -4.44 2.74 20.15
N LYS A 95 -4.95 3.45 21.18
CA LYS A 95 -4.31 3.47 22.52
C LYS A 95 -4.48 2.17 23.31
N ARG A 96 -5.34 1.26 22.86
CA ARG A 96 -5.59 -0.05 23.51
C ARG A 96 -4.68 -1.18 23.00
N PHE A 97 -3.85 -0.90 22.00
CA PHE A 97 -2.89 -1.84 21.39
C PHE A 97 -1.55 -1.94 22.13
N VAL A 98 -1.25 -0.99 23.04
CA VAL A 98 -0.12 -1.03 23.97
C VAL A 98 -0.64 -1.38 25.37
#